data_AF-A0A0N0HIN0-F1
#
_entry.id   AF-A0A0N0HIN0-F1
#
_cell.length_a   1.000
_cell.length_b   1.000
_cell.length_c   1.000
_cell.angle_alpha   90.00
_cell.angle_beta   90.00
_cell.angle_gamma   90.00
#
_symmetry.space_group_name_H-M   'P 1'
#
loop_
_entity.id
_entity.type
_entity.pdbx_description
1 polymer ?
#
loop_
_entity_poly.entity_id
_entity_poly.type
_entity_poly.pdbx_seq_one_letter_code
_entity_poly.pdbx_strand_id
1 'polypeptide(L)'
;MWPVGRIVGETLLSVTLALLALGAGLLDDGGTLRAVGVALGVALVSPLRRVLPAFVLLATAVACVPLGGFAPLFLVVSWSAGRRIEGLGRAAGVFALAYGLTLGFTALWEPHLSLPLLAFSGLFVLVSLVVPGLAGRYWSQRRTLTDTLHEYNAQLLRERAMIAGQARMLERQRIAQDMHDSLGHQLALIAVHTGALEVDRELTGQQREAVGVLREASVAAMHELRDVVGVLRDGAPESPQAVQASDEDSGAPSRGVAGIEGLAEASRRAGAAVDVRRSGGVRPLAPTADHAAYRLVQEGMTNAHKHAPGAAITIGLRYEPDSLVVEVANGPAEEPVSGSVASGGQGLTGLEERARLVGGMVHAGPTADGGFRLAGVLPYTSPGDGFPSPPPGDVMATFVAPTNDFRAQRATGSAGESDPVTDWNGFPKELARTMSRTKRGNGIAIGCGVAALVVVLLVIATVVGGIFLMREADSAMIEPKQYEAVTVGQSESEVREQLPSGDSFLNSEMGKGAPPEPKGSTCLTLLSTEFGSDLDAEPVFRFCFKDGKLIEKKSFETG
;
A
#
# COMPACT_ATOMS: atom_id res chain seq x y z
N MET A 1 -15.07 -11.69 -15.41
CA MET A 1 -14.93 -10.81 -16.60
C MET A 1 -13.67 -9.97 -16.42
N TRP A 2 -12.89 -9.71 -17.48
CA TRP A 2 -11.67 -8.91 -17.36
C TRP A 2 -12.02 -7.43 -17.11
N PRO A 3 -11.21 -6.69 -16.33
CA PRO A 3 -11.41 -5.26 -16.17
C PRO A 3 -11.24 -4.55 -17.52
N VAL A 4 -12.05 -3.53 -17.79
CA VAL A 4 -12.11 -2.82 -19.10
C VAL A 4 -10.74 -2.36 -19.56
N GLY A 5 -9.93 -1.76 -18.67
CA GLY A 5 -8.57 -1.32 -19.01
C GLY A 5 -7.63 -2.45 -19.46
N ARG A 6 -7.86 -3.68 -19.00
CA ARG A 6 -7.08 -4.86 -19.43
C ARG A 6 -7.52 -5.39 -20.79
N ILE A 7 -8.79 -5.23 -21.14
CA ILE A 7 -9.30 -5.57 -22.47
C ILE A 7 -8.72 -4.58 -23.49
N VAL A 8 -8.82 -3.28 -23.21
CA VAL A 8 -8.27 -2.21 -24.07
C VAL A 8 -6.77 -2.38 -24.29
N GLY A 9 -6.00 -2.67 -23.23
CA GLY A 9 -4.56 -2.90 -23.36
C GLY A 9 -4.20 -4.14 -24.20
N GLU A 10 -5.01 -5.20 -24.15
CA GLU A 10 -4.77 -6.42 -24.93
C GLU A 10 -5.18 -6.29 -26.39
N THR A 11 -6.27 -5.58 -26.67
CA THR A 11 -6.67 -5.25 -28.04
C THR A 11 -5.66 -4.33 -28.69
N LEU A 12 -5.20 -3.30 -27.97
CA LEU A 12 -4.16 -2.39 -28.47
C LEU A 12 -2.88 -3.14 -28.82
N LEU A 13 -2.37 -3.96 -27.89
CA LEU A 13 -1.16 -4.75 -28.12
C LEU A 13 -1.31 -5.72 -29.30
N SER A 14 -2.46 -6.37 -29.46
CA SER A 14 -2.70 -7.29 -30.58
C SER A 14 -2.75 -6.57 -31.93
N VAL A 15 -3.36 -5.37 -31.97
CA VAL A 15 -3.37 -4.52 -33.17
C VAL A 15 -1.96 -4.03 -33.50
N THR A 16 -1.18 -3.58 -32.51
CA THR A 16 0.21 -3.16 -32.74
C THR A 16 1.07 -4.30 -33.27
N LEU A 17 0.96 -5.50 -32.71
CA LEU A 17 1.68 -6.67 -33.20
C LEU A 17 1.26 -7.07 -34.62
N ALA A 18 -0.03 -6.97 -34.94
CA ALA A 18 -0.54 -7.22 -36.29
C ALA A 18 -0.01 -6.19 -37.30
N LEU A 19 0.08 -4.91 -36.93
CA LEU A 19 0.67 -3.87 -37.78
C LEU A 19 2.17 -4.08 -38.00
N LEU A 20 2.91 -4.48 -36.98
CA LEU A 20 4.33 -4.83 -37.11
C LEU A 20 4.52 -6.06 -37.99
N ALA A 21 3.67 -7.07 -37.84
CA ALA A 21 3.68 -8.27 -38.67
C ALA A 21 3.34 -7.96 -40.14
N LEU A 22 2.37 -7.05 -40.37
CA LEU A 22 2.03 -6.57 -41.70
C LEU A 22 3.20 -5.82 -42.32
N GLY A 23 3.83 -4.90 -41.57
CA GLY A 23 5.00 -4.16 -42.05
C GLY A 23 6.16 -5.07 -42.41
N ALA A 24 6.49 -6.03 -41.54
CA ALA A 24 7.52 -7.02 -41.81
C ALA A 24 7.19 -7.88 -43.03
N GLY A 25 5.94 -8.33 -43.17
CA GLY A 25 5.50 -9.13 -44.32
C GLY A 25 5.35 -8.35 -45.63
N LEU A 26 5.32 -7.01 -45.60
CA LEU A 26 5.37 -6.16 -46.79
C LEU A 26 6.80 -5.85 -47.24
N LEU A 27 7.77 -5.96 -46.33
CA LEU A 27 9.20 -5.87 -46.63
C LEU A 27 9.74 -7.20 -47.17
N ASP A 28 9.09 -8.31 -46.82
CA ASP A 28 9.34 -9.66 -47.31
C ASP A 28 8.52 -9.85 -48.61
N ASP A 29 9.15 -10.19 -49.74
CA ASP A 29 8.53 -10.20 -51.09
C ASP A 29 7.40 -11.25 -51.29
N GLY A 30 6.85 -11.80 -50.21
CA GLY A 30 5.82 -12.85 -50.18
C GLY A 30 4.40 -12.42 -50.57
N GLY A 31 4.20 -11.20 -51.07
CA GLY A 31 2.92 -10.68 -51.55
C GLY A 31 1.96 -10.17 -50.46
N THR A 32 1.17 -9.14 -50.80
CA THR A 32 0.28 -8.44 -49.86
C THR A 32 -0.76 -9.34 -49.18
N LEU A 33 -1.27 -10.36 -49.90
CA LEU A 33 -2.20 -11.35 -49.35
C LEU A 33 -1.59 -12.18 -48.22
N ARG A 34 -0.32 -12.60 -48.36
CA ARG A 34 0.40 -13.34 -47.33
C ARG A 34 0.67 -12.45 -46.12
N ALA A 35 1.10 -11.21 -46.34
CA ALA A 35 1.33 -10.23 -45.28
C ALA A 35 0.08 -9.96 -44.44
N VAL A 36 -1.07 -9.78 -45.09
CA VAL A 36 -2.37 -9.62 -44.41
C VAL A 36 -2.77 -10.90 -43.66
N GLY A 37 -2.59 -12.08 -44.26
CA GLY A 37 -2.84 -13.36 -43.60
C GLY A 37 -2.02 -13.56 -42.34
N VAL A 38 -0.72 -13.23 -42.38
CA VAL A 38 0.19 -13.29 -41.24
C VAL A 38 -0.24 -12.30 -40.15
N ALA A 39 -0.58 -11.07 -40.51
CA ALA A 39 -1.05 -10.05 -39.55
C ALA A 39 -2.33 -10.49 -38.82
N LEU A 40 -3.31 -11.06 -39.55
CA LEU A 40 -4.53 -11.63 -38.96
C LEU A 40 -4.21 -12.82 -38.04
N GLY A 41 -3.30 -13.71 -38.46
CA GLY A 41 -2.82 -14.81 -37.65
C GLY A 41 -2.20 -14.34 -36.34
N VAL A 42 -1.33 -13.33 -36.39
CA VAL A 42 -0.71 -12.71 -35.19
C VAL A 42 -1.77 -12.09 -34.27
N ALA A 43 -2.76 -11.38 -34.82
CA ALA A 43 -3.85 -10.81 -34.05
C ALA A 43 -4.68 -11.88 -33.31
N LEU A 44 -4.93 -13.02 -33.96
CA LEU A 44 -5.72 -14.13 -33.42
C LEU A 44 -4.95 -14.95 -32.38
N VAL A 45 -3.67 -15.23 -32.63
CA VAL A 45 -2.81 -16.06 -31.76
C VAL A 45 -2.36 -15.27 -30.52
N SER A 46 -2.20 -13.94 -30.64
CA SER A 46 -1.82 -13.05 -29.55
C SER A 46 -2.62 -13.31 -28.27
N PRO A 47 -3.96 -13.22 -28.19
CA PRO A 47 -4.70 -13.42 -26.95
C PRO A 47 -4.55 -14.83 -26.35
N LEU A 48 -4.36 -15.85 -27.21
CA LEU A 48 -4.22 -17.24 -26.80
C LEU A 48 -2.95 -17.50 -25.97
N ARG A 49 -1.92 -16.64 -26.11
CA ARG A 49 -0.66 -16.69 -25.32
C ARG A 49 -0.87 -16.60 -23.81
N ARG A 50 -2.06 -16.16 -23.39
CA ARG A 50 -2.44 -16.05 -21.97
C ARG A 50 -3.04 -17.33 -21.42
N VAL A 51 -3.76 -18.10 -22.23
CA VAL A 51 -4.45 -19.33 -21.83
C VAL A 51 -3.52 -20.53 -22.01
N LEU A 52 -2.84 -20.60 -23.15
CA LEU A 52 -1.98 -21.73 -23.54
C LEU A 52 -0.55 -21.24 -23.87
N PRO A 53 0.21 -20.72 -22.87
CA PRO A 53 1.51 -20.09 -23.12
C PRO A 53 2.54 -21.02 -23.75
N ALA A 54 2.56 -22.30 -23.37
CA ALA A 54 3.50 -23.27 -23.92
C ALA A 54 3.17 -23.61 -25.39
N PHE A 55 1.90 -23.90 -25.69
CA PHE A 55 1.47 -24.22 -27.05
C PHE A 55 1.71 -23.04 -28.00
N VAL A 56 1.33 -21.83 -27.60
CA VAL A 56 1.51 -20.63 -28.43
C VAL A 56 2.99 -20.33 -28.65
N LEU A 57 3.86 -20.57 -27.66
CA LEU A 57 5.31 -20.43 -27.85
C LEU A 57 5.84 -21.42 -28.88
N LEU A 58 5.47 -22.70 -28.77
CA LEU A 58 5.91 -23.74 -29.72
C LEU A 58 5.36 -23.51 -31.13
N ALA A 59 4.10 -23.12 -31.25
CA ALA A 59 3.49 -22.79 -32.54
C ALA A 59 4.16 -21.58 -33.20
N THR A 60 4.46 -20.54 -32.41
CA THR A 60 5.15 -19.33 -32.91
C THR A 60 6.61 -19.63 -33.28
N ALA A 61 7.28 -20.52 -32.54
CA ALA A 61 8.65 -20.97 -32.83
C ALA A 61 8.80 -21.66 -34.20
N VAL A 62 7.78 -22.41 -34.61
CA VAL A 62 7.75 -23.02 -35.95
C VAL A 62 7.30 -22.00 -37.00
N ALA A 63 6.26 -21.22 -36.71
CA ALA A 63 5.69 -20.27 -37.67
C ALA A 63 6.63 -19.11 -38.02
N CYS A 64 7.53 -18.68 -37.13
CA CYS A 64 8.41 -17.55 -37.39
C CYS A 64 9.48 -17.81 -38.44
N VAL A 65 9.78 -19.08 -38.76
CA VAL A 65 10.79 -19.43 -39.77
C VAL A 65 10.28 -19.16 -41.18
N PRO A 66 9.17 -19.77 -41.66
CA PRO A 66 8.65 -19.48 -42.99
C PRO A 66 7.85 -18.16 -43.04
N LEU A 67 7.48 -17.58 -41.90
CA LEU A 67 6.66 -16.36 -41.83
C LEU A 67 7.32 -15.35 -40.90
N GLY A 68 8.29 -14.60 -41.42
CA GLY A 68 9.10 -13.62 -40.66
C GLY A 68 8.26 -12.59 -39.89
N GLY A 69 7.05 -12.28 -40.36
CA GLY A 69 6.09 -11.42 -39.65
C GLY A 69 5.66 -11.90 -38.25
N PHE A 70 5.92 -13.16 -37.88
CA PHE A 70 5.71 -13.65 -36.51
C PHE A 70 6.84 -13.28 -35.52
N ALA A 71 7.98 -12.77 -35.99
CA ALA A 71 9.11 -12.38 -35.13
C ALA A 71 8.74 -11.41 -33.97
N PRO A 72 7.97 -10.31 -34.17
CA PRO A 72 7.56 -9.46 -33.05
C PRO A 72 6.64 -10.19 -32.04
N LEU A 73 5.79 -11.10 -32.52
CA LEU A 73 4.97 -11.94 -31.63
C LEU A 73 5.83 -12.91 -30.83
N PHE A 74 6.88 -13.47 -31.42
CA PHE A 74 7.81 -14.40 -30.77
C PHE A 74 8.44 -13.81 -29.51
N LEU A 75 8.86 -12.54 -29.54
CA LEU A 75 9.39 -11.82 -28.36
C LEU A 75 8.34 -11.70 -27.24
N VAL A 76 7.11 -11.31 -27.59
CA VAL A 76 6.01 -11.13 -26.62
C VAL A 76 5.53 -12.44 -26.04
N VAL A 77 5.48 -13.50 -26.85
CA VAL A 77 5.10 -14.84 -26.40
C VAL A 77 6.19 -15.44 -25.51
N SER A 78 7.47 -15.23 -25.83
CA SER A 78 8.61 -15.61 -24.98
C SER A 78 8.51 -14.94 -23.61
N TRP A 79 8.23 -13.63 -23.56
CA TRP A 79 8.00 -12.90 -22.32
C TRP A 79 6.80 -13.43 -21.52
N SER A 80 5.66 -13.66 -22.18
CA SER A 80 4.44 -14.20 -21.56
C SER A 80 4.65 -15.62 -21.02
N ALA A 81 5.34 -16.48 -21.78
CA ALA A 81 5.63 -17.86 -21.41
C ALA A 81 6.54 -17.93 -20.18
N GLY A 82 7.59 -17.09 -20.12
CA GLY A 82 8.41 -16.96 -18.93
C GLY A 82 7.57 -16.62 -17.70
N ARG A 83 6.66 -15.65 -17.82
CA ARG A 83 5.80 -15.20 -16.73
C ARG A 83 4.77 -16.24 -16.26
N ARG A 84 4.24 -17.08 -17.16
CA ARG A 84 3.06 -17.94 -16.91
C ARG A 84 3.37 -19.42 -16.71
N ILE A 85 4.50 -19.92 -17.20
CA ILE A 85 4.85 -21.32 -17.03
C ILE A 85 5.42 -21.53 -15.63
N GLU A 86 4.68 -22.26 -14.80
CA GLU A 86 5.07 -22.61 -13.44
C GLU A 86 6.10 -23.75 -13.43
N GLY A 87 7.09 -23.62 -12.55
CA GLY A 87 8.18 -24.59 -12.37
C GLY A 87 9.40 -24.33 -13.26
N LEU A 88 10.60 -24.43 -12.68
CA LEU A 88 11.84 -24.18 -13.39
C LEU A 88 12.08 -25.20 -14.50
N GLY A 89 11.89 -26.49 -14.21
CA GLY A 89 12.11 -27.58 -15.17
C GLY A 89 11.15 -27.58 -16.36
N ARG A 90 9.85 -27.32 -16.13
CA ARG A 90 8.86 -27.25 -17.22
C ARG A 90 9.15 -26.09 -18.17
N ALA A 91 9.44 -24.91 -17.64
CA ALA A 91 9.82 -23.79 -18.49
C ALA A 91 11.14 -24.04 -19.22
N ALA A 92 12.17 -24.55 -18.55
CA ALA A 92 13.43 -24.90 -19.21
C ALA A 92 13.20 -25.90 -20.36
N GLY A 93 12.38 -26.93 -20.15
CA GLY A 93 12.01 -27.90 -21.19
C GLY A 93 11.24 -27.30 -22.36
N VAL A 94 10.25 -26.43 -22.10
CA VAL A 94 9.47 -25.76 -23.16
C VAL A 94 10.35 -24.79 -23.96
N PHE A 95 11.22 -24.02 -23.30
CA PHE A 95 12.14 -23.10 -23.97
C PHE A 95 13.20 -23.87 -24.77
N ALA A 96 13.75 -24.96 -24.23
CA ALA A 96 14.68 -25.81 -24.96
C ALA A 96 14.03 -26.46 -26.19
N LEU A 97 12.77 -26.91 -26.07
CA LEU A 97 12.01 -27.45 -27.19
C LEU A 97 11.70 -26.38 -28.24
N ALA A 98 11.27 -25.18 -27.83
CA ALA A 98 11.04 -24.07 -28.76
C ALA A 98 12.33 -23.68 -29.51
N TYR A 99 13.46 -23.63 -28.82
CA TYR A 99 14.76 -23.39 -29.42
C TYR A 99 15.12 -24.47 -30.45
N GLY A 100 15.03 -25.75 -30.07
CA GLY A 100 15.32 -26.87 -30.95
C GLY A 100 14.39 -26.96 -32.16
N LEU A 101 13.10 -26.67 -31.99
CA LEU A 101 12.14 -26.61 -33.10
C LEU A 101 12.48 -25.48 -34.07
N THR A 102 12.80 -24.28 -33.56
CA THR A 102 13.17 -23.15 -34.43
C THR A 102 14.43 -23.49 -35.21
N LEU A 103 15.51 -23.92 -34.53
CA LEU A 103 16.79 -24.23 -35.15
C LEU A 103 16.69 -25.40 -36.14
N GLY A 104 16.00 -26.48 -35.75
CA GLY A 104 15.80 -27.65 -36.59
C GLY A 104 14.95 -27.32 -37.82
N PHE A 105 13.91 -26.51 -37.66
CA PHE A 105 13.08 -26.10 -38.80
C PHE A 105 13.83 -25.14 -39.73
N THR A 106 14.65 -24.20 -39.21
CA THR A 106 15.54 -23.37 -40.03
C THR A 106 16.49 -24.24 -40.86
N ALA A 107 17.14 -25.24 -40.26
CA ALA A 107 18.03 -26.15 -41.01
C ALA A 107 17.32 -27.00 -42.07
N LEU A 108 16.02 -27.31 -41.88
CA LEU A 108 15.21 -28.02 -42.86
C LEU A 108 14.70 -27.10 -43.97
N TRP A 109 14.37 -25.85 -43.64
CA TRP A 109 13.81 -24.86 -44.57
C TRP A 109 14.89 -24.27 -45.48
N GLU A 110 16.09 -24.05 -44.94
CA GLU A 110 17.25 -23.50 -45.64
C GLU A 110 18.44 -24.49 -45.55
N PRO A 111 18.43 -25.60 -46.31
CA PRO A 111 19.46 -26.63 -46.22
C PRO A 111 20.84 -26.17 -46.72
N HIS A 112 20.89 -25.07 -47.46
CA HIS A 112 22.12 -24.47 -48.00
C HIS A 112 22.71 -23.38 -47.09
N LEU A 113 22.13 -23.16 -45.90
CA LEU A 113 22.64 -22.16 -44.98
C LEU A 113 24.03 -22.56 -44.45
N SER A 114 25.01 -21.68 -44.65
CA SER A 114 26.37 -21.92 -44.16
C SER A 114 26.40 -22.11 -42.63
N LEU A 115 27.30 -22.97 -42.13
CA LEU A 115 27.47 -23.22 -40.69
C LEU A 115 27.62 -21.95 -39.83
N PRO A 116 28.43 -20.93 -40.20
CA PRO A 116 28.53 -19.70 -39.40
C PRO A 116 27.21 -18.91 -39.37
N LEU A 117 26.45 -18.87 -40.46
CA LEU A 117 25.16 -18.18 -40.51
C LEU A 117 24.08 -18.92 -39.70
N LEU A 118 24.08 -20.26 -39.77
CA LEU A 118 23.25 -21.11 -38.92
C LEU A 118 23.58 -20.93 -37.42
N ALA A 119 24.87 -20.86 -37.07
CA ALA A 119 25.32 -20.64 -35.71
C ALA A 119 24.89 -19.25 -35.18
N PHE A 120 25.01 -18.22 -36.02
CA PHE A 120 24.54 -16.87 -35.68
C PHE A 120 23.02 -16.80 -35.53
N SER A 121 22.27 -17.39 -36.47
CA SER A 121 20.81 -17.50 -36.40
C SER A 121 20.37 -18.20 -35.10
N GLY A 122 21.03 -19.31 -34.76
CA GLY A 122 20.81 -20.00 -33.48
C GLY A 122 21.07 -19.10 -32.27
N LEU A 123 22.19 -18.39 -32.25
CA LEU A 123 22.50 -17.46 -31.16
C LEU A 123 21.46 -16.31 -31.06
N PHE A 124 21.04 -15.74 -32.18
CA PHE A 124 20.02 -14.69 -32.23
C PHE A 124 18.66 -15.18 -31.73
N VAL A 125 18.23 -16.38 -32.14
CA VAL A 125 17.00 -17.02 -31.64
C VAL A 125 17.11 -17.29 -30.14
N LEU A 126 18.26 -17.78 -29.67
CA LEU A 126 18.51 -18.05 -28.25
C LEU A 126 18.33 -16.77 -27.41
N VAL A 127 18.88 -15.64 -27.85
CA VAL A 127 18.71 -14.35 -27.17
C VAL A 127 17.27 -13.86 -27.21
N SER A 128 16.64 -13.89 -28.38
CA SER A 128 15.26 -13.47 -28.59
C SER A 128 14.25 -14.28 -27.78
N LEU A 129 14.58 -15.54 -27.49
CA LEU A 129 13.77 -16.44 -26.69
C LEU A 129 14.06 -16.29 -25.18
N VAL A 130 15.32 -16.40 -24.77
CA VAL A 130 15.72 -16.50 -23.36
C VAL A 130 15.63 -15.17 -22.63
N VAL A 131 16.04 -14.05 -23.26
CA VAL A 131 16.08 -12.75 -22.58
C VAL A 131 14.68 -12.25 -22.19
N PRO A 132 13.68 -12.21 -23.09
CA PRO A 132 12.33 -11.84 -22.71
C PRO A 132 11.71 -12.83 -21.71
N GLY A 133 11.98 -14.12 -21.86
CA GLY A 133 11.51 -15.16 -20.94
C GLY A 133 12.02 -14.97 -19.50
N LEU A 134 13.32 -14.73 -19.34
CA LEU A 134 13.93 -14.42 -18.05
C LEU A 134 13.41 -13.11 -17.47
N ALA A 135 13.27 -12.07 -18.29
CA ALA A 135 12.70 -10.80 -17.87
C ALA A 135 11.25 -10.97 -17.36
N GLY A 136 10.44 -11.78 -18.03
CA GLY A 136 9.06 -12.10 -17.61
C GLY A 136 9.00 -12.83 -16.28
N ARG A 137 9.90 -13.78 -16.06
CA ARG A 137 10.04 -14.47 -14.78
C ARG A 137 10.47 -13.54 -13.66
N TYR A 138 11.53 -12.76 -13.90
CA TYR A 138 12.06 -11.81 -12.93
C TYR A 138 10.99 -10.79 -12.50
N TRP A 139 10.26 -10.21 -13.46
CA TRP A 139 9.17 -9.28 -13.16
C TRP A 139 8.04 -9.92 -12.36
N SER A 140 7.67 -11.17 -12.69
CA SER A 140 6.65 -11.89 -11.91
C SER A 140 7.10 -12.10 -10.48
N GLN A 141 8.33 -12.59 -10.28
CA GLN A 141 8.90 -12.84 -8.95
C GLN A 141 9.04 -11.55 -8.14
N ARG A 142 9.54 -10.49 -8.78
CA ARG A 142 9.72 -9.19 -8.13
C ARG A 142 8.39 -8.61 -7.66
N ARG A 143 7.33 -8.73 -8.47
CA ARG A 143 5.99 -8.25 -8.11
C ARG A 143 5.40 -9.02 -6.92
N THR A 144 5.49 -10.36 -6.93
CA THR A 144 5.05 -11.16 -5.79
C THR A 144 5.82 -10.81 -4.52
N LEU A 145 7.15 -10.60 -4.63
CA LEU A 145 7.97 -10.21 -3.50
C LEU A 145 7.60 -8.82 -2.95
N THR A 146 7.38 -7.83 -3.83
CA THR A 146 7.01 -6.47 -3.40
C THR A 146 5.63 -6.44 -2.76
N ASP A 147 4.67 -7.18 -3.33
CA ASP A 147 3.31 -7.27 -2.77
C ASP A 147 3.35 -7.91 -1.37
N THR A 148 4.12 -9.00 -1.23
CA THR A 148 4.34 -9.67 0.07
C THR A 148 5.04 -8.75 1.07
N LEU A 149 6.04 -7.96 0.65
CA LEU A 149 6.73 -7.00 1.51
C LEU A 149 5.81 -5.86 1.96
N HIS A 150 4.92 -5.39 1.09
CA HIS A 150 3.94 -4.37 1.45
C HIS A 150 2.94 -4.90 2.48
N GLU A 151 2.47 -6.13 2.30
CA GLU A 151 1.57 -6.79 3.26
C GLU A 151 2.24 -6.95 4.63
N TYR A 152 3.50 -7.43 4.67
CA TYR A 152 4.25 -7.53 5.92
C TYR A 152 4.51 -6.18 6.58
N ASN A 153 4.86 -5.14 5.82
CA ASN A 153 5.03 -3.80 6.39
C ASN A 153 3.71 -3.26 6.98
N ALA A 154 2.59 -3.47 6.29
CA ALA A 154 1.28 -3.07 6.80
C ALA A 154 0.94 -3.81 8.11
N GLN A 155 1.26 -5.11 8.20
CA GLN A 155 1.10 -5.88 9.43
C GLN A 155 1.97 -5.35 10.58
N LEU A 156 3.26 -5.10 10.33
CA LEU A 156 4.19 -4.56 11.33
C LEU A 156 3.75 -3.18 11.84
N LEU A 157 3.22 -2.32 10.97
CA LEU A 157 2.71 -1.01 11.39
C LEU A 157 1.49 -1.14 12.31
N ARG A 158 0.57 -2.07 12.02
CA ARG A 158 -0.58 -2.35 12.90
C ARG A 158 -0.13 -2.91 14.24
N GLU A 159 0.81 -3.84 14.25
CA GLU A 159 1.35 -4.43 15.49
C GLU A 159 2.03 -3.38 16.36
N ARG A 160 2.87 -2.52 15.79
CA ARG A 160 3.48 -1.40 16.52
C ARG A 160 2.44 -0.43 17.08
N ALA A 161 1.37 -0.13 16.34
CA ALA A 161 0.30 0.73 16.82
C ALA A 161 -0.45 0.07 18.00
N MET A 162 -0.70 -1.23 17.95
CA MET A 162 -1.32 -1.98 19.05
C MET A 162 -0.42 -2.00 20.29
N ILE A 163 0.88 -2.32 20.15
CA ILE A 163 1.84 -2.33 21.27
C ILE A 163 1.96 -0.93 21.89
N ALA A 164 2.09 0.12 21.07
CA ALA A 164 2.15 1.49 21.55
C ALA A 164 0.86 1.91 22.27
N GLY A 165 -0.30 1.45 21.78
CA GLY A 165 -1.59 1.65 22.43
C GLY A 165 -1.65 0.97 23.80
N GLN A 166 -1.25 -0.30 23.89
CA GLN A 166 -1.20 -1.07 25.13
C GLN A 166 -0.23 -0.46 26.15
N ALA A 167 0.97 -0.07 25.72
CA ALA A 167 1.95 0.59 26.59
C ALA A 167 1.40 1.90 27.17
N ARG A 168 0.70 2.70 26.36
CA ARG A 168 0.05 3.94 26.83
C ARG A 168 -1.08 3.65 27.82
N MET A 169 -1.87 2.60 27.62
CA MET A 169 -2.93 2.20 28.55
C MET A 169 -2.36 1.74 29.89
N LEU A 170 -1.34 0.88 29.87
CA LEU A 170 -0.67 0.40 31.08
C LEU A 170 -0.02 1.55 31.86
N GLU A 171 0.63 2.49 31.17
CA GLU A 171 1.25 3.65 31.82
C GLU A 171 0.19 4.56 32.46
N ARG A 172 -0.94 4.80 31.79
CA ARG A 172 -2.06 5.56 32.39
C ARG A 172 -2.63 4.87 33.62
N GLN A 173 -2.79 3.55 33.58
CA GLN A 173 -3.26 2.79 34.73
C GLN A 173 -2.27 2.85 35.89
N ARG A 174 -0.97 2.75 35.62
CA ARG A 174 0.08 2.92 36.62
C ARG A 174 0.02 4.30 37.27
N ILE A 175 -0.05 5.37 36.47
CA ILE A 175 -0.15 6.75 36.98
C ILE A 175 -1.40 6.90 37.87
N ALA A 176 -2.55 6.39 37.43
CA ALA A 176 -3.79 6.46 38.20
C ALA A 176 -3.67 5.73 39.55
N GLN A 177 -3.02 4.57 39.58
CA GLN A 177 -2.79 3.81 40.80
C GLN A 177 -1.78 4.51 41.74
N ASP A 178 -0.65 4.99 41.21
CA ASP A 178 0.36 5.74 41.99
C ASP A 178 -0.25 7.02 42.59
N MET A 179 -1.12 7.73 41.84
CA MET A 179 -1.86 8.90 42.34
C MET A 179 -2.84 8.53 43.46
N HIS A 180 -3.58 7.42 43.33
CA HIS A 180 -4.52 6.97 44.36
C HIS A 180 -3.80 6.58 45.65
N ASP A 181 -2.72 5.82 45.54
CA ASP A 181 -1.99 5.29 46.70
C ASP A 181 -1.23 6.39 47.45
N SER A 182 -0.61 7.34 46.74
CA SER A 182 0.17 8.41 47.37
C SER A 182 -0.68 9.59 47.82
N LEU A 183 -1.43 10.23 46.92
CA LEU A 183 -2.21 11.43 47.21
C LEU A 183 -3.49 11.10 47.98
N GLY A 184 -4.16 10.01 47.62
CA GLY A 184 -5.38 9.57 48.31
C GLY A 184 -5.11 9.24 49.77
N HIS A 185 -4.02 8.50 50.05
CA HIS A 185 -3.62 8.18 51.42
C HIS A 185 -3.23 9.42 52.24
N GLN A 186 -2.44 10.33 51.66
CA GLN A 186 -2.03 11.57 52.35
C GLN A 186 -3.23 12.46 52.69
N LEU A 187 -4.16 12.66 51.76
CA LEU A 187 -5.37 13.45 51.99
C LEU A 187 -6.30 12.80 53.02
N ALA A 188 -6.41 11.47 53.00
CA ALA A 188 -7.17 10.73 54.02
C ALA A 188 -6.56 10.91 55.42
N LEU A 189 -5.23 10.85 55.54
CA LEU A 189 -4.54 11.06 56.81
C LEU A 189 -4.74 12.50 57.33
N ILE A 190 -4.65 13.52 56.46
CA ILE A 190 -4.93 14.91 56.82
C ILE A 190 -6.39 15.05 57.28
N ALA A 191 -7.36 14.45 56.59
CA ALA A 191 -8.77 14.48 56.98
C ALA A 191 -9.02 13.81 58.35
N VAL A 192 -8.32 12.71 58.65
CA VAL A 192 -8.39 12.04 59.96
C VAL A 192 -7.77 12.90 61.06
N HIS A 193 -6.58 13.48 60.86
CA HIS A 193 -5.92 14.32 61.85
C HIS A 193 -6.67 15.63 62.11
N THR A 194 -7.17 16.28 61.06
CA THR A 194 -8.02 17.47 61.19
C THR A 194 -9.34 17.14 61.89
N GLY A 195 -9.96 15.99 61.57
CA GLY A 195 -11.13 15.49 62.29
C GLY A 195 -10.87 15.24 63.78
N ALA A 196 -9.69 14.72 64.15
CA ALA A 196 -9.31 14.56 65.56
C ALA A 196 -9.13 15.91 66.27
N LEU A 197 -8.53 16.89 65.60
CA LEU A 197 -8.37 18.25 66.11
C LEU A 197 -9.72 18.96 66.29
N GLU A 198 -10.70 18.76 65.41
CA GLU A 198 -12.05 19.35 65.55
C GLU A 198 -12.77 18.97 66.86
N VAL A 199 -12.46 17.80 67.44
CA VAL A 199 -13.08 17.29 68.68
C VAL A 199 -12.31 17.72 69.93
N ASP A 200 -11.12 18.33 69.78
CA ASP A 200 -10.30 18.78 70.89
C ASP A 200 -10.98 19.93 71.65
N ARG A 201 -11.07 19.82 72.98
CA ARG A 201 -11.75 20.81 73.83
C ARG A 201 -10.88 22.05 74.11
N GLU A 202 -9.58 22.00 73.82
CA GLU A 202 -8.63 23.10 74.09
C GLU A 202 -8.62 24.17 72.98
N LEU A 203 -9.18 23.89 71.80
CA LEU A 203 -9.24 24.84 70.69
C LEU A 203 -10.31 25.93 70.90
N THR A 204 -9.92 27.18 70.65
CA THR A 204 -10.83 28.33 70.60
C THR A 204 -11.80 28.24 69.42
N GLY A 205 -12.93 28.98 69.47
CA GLY A 205 -13.97 28.94 68.42
C GLY A 205 -13.44 29.19 67.00
N GLN A 206 -12.57 30.21 66.83
CA GLN A 206 -11.94 30.51 65.53
C GLN A 206 -10.96 29.42 65.06
N GLN A 207 -10.23 28.79 65.98
CA GLN A 207 -9.30 27.71 65.62
C GLN A 207 -10.05 26.44 65.19
N ARG A 208 -11.17 26.13 65.83
CA ARG A 208 -12.04 25.00 65.46
C ARG A 208 -12.66 25.20 64.08
N GLU A 209 -13.10 26.42 63.77
CA GLU A 209 -13.61 26.79 62.44
C GLU A 209 -12.53 26.63 61.35
N ALA A 210 -11.30 27.09 61.60
CA ALA A 210 -10.19 26.93 60.65
C ALA A 210 -9.82 25.45 60.39
N VAL A 211 -9.86 24.59 61.42
CA VAL A 211 -9.62 23.15 61.27
C VAL A 211 -10.75 22.48 60.48
N GLY A 212 -12.00 22.93 60.65
CA GLY A 212 -13.13 22.44 59.86
C GLY A 212 -13.03 22.77 58.38
N VAL A 213 -12.59 23.99 58.03
CA VAL A 213 -12.31 24.35 56.63
C VAL A 213 -11.20 23.47 56.04
N LEU A 214 -10.14 23.17 56.80
CA LEU A 214 -9.05 22.27 56.38
C LEU A 214 -9.55 20.84 56.13
N ARG A 215 -10.45 20.34 56.98
CA ARG A 215 -11.05 19.01 56.81
C ARG A 215 -11.96 18.96 55.59
N GLU A 216 -12.86 19.92 55.41
CA GLU A 216 -13.72 20.01 54.23
C GLU A 216 -12.90 20.11 52.94
N ALA A 217 -11.85 20.95 52.92
CA ALA A 217 -10.96 21.06 51.78
C ALA A 217 -10.25 19.73 51.45
N SER A 218 -9.83 18.98 52.48
CA SER A 218 -9.18 17.67 52.28
C SER A 218 -10.15 16.60 51.76
N VAL A 219 -11.40 16.59 52.25
CA VAL A 219 -12.45 15.70 51.78
C VAL A 219 -12.88 16.05 50.34
N ALA A 220 -13.02 17.33 50.02
CA ALA A 220 -13.30 17.81 48.68
C ALA A 220 -12.18 17.42 47.70
N ALA A 221 -10.91 17.62 48.07
CA ALA A 221 -9.77 17.21 47.27
C ALA A 221 -9.71 15.69 47.03
N MET A 222 -10.11 14.86 48.01
CA MET A 222 -10.24 13.41 47.81
C MET A 222 -11.33 13.04 46.79
N HIS A 223 -12.46 13.76 46.81
CA HIS A 223 -13.52 13.55 45.82
C HIS A 223 -13.06 13.92 44.42
N GLU A 224 -12.41 15.08 44.26
CA GLU A 224 -11.88 15.53 42.98
C GLU A 224 -10.80 14.58 42.43
N LEU A 225 -9.91 14.06 43.29
CA LEU A 225 -8.93 13.05 42.92
C LEU A 225 -9.59 11.74 42.46
N ARG A 226 -10.64 11.27 43.15
CA ARG A 226 -11.39 10.06 42.74
C ARG A 226 -12.07 10.25 41.39
N ASP A 227 -12.62 11.43 41.12
CA ASP A 227 -13.24 11.75 39.84
C ASP A 227 -12.20 11.75 38.71
N VAL A 228 -11.03 12.37 38.92
CA VAL A 228 -9.92 12.37 37.95
C VAL A 228 -9.38 10.96 37.70
N VAL A 229 -9.19 10.17 38.74
CA VAL A 229 -8.74 8.75 38.63
C VAL A 229 -9.80 7.88 37.94
N GLY A 230 -11.08 8.13 38.20
CA GLY A 230 -12.20 7.46 37.53
C GLY A 230 -12.17 7.69 36.02
N VAL A 231 -12.00 8.94 35.58
CA VAL A 231 -11.86 9.29 34.15
C VAL A 231 -10.63 8.63 33.50
N LEU A 232 -9.52 8.52 34.23
CA LEU A 232 -8.31 7.84 33.73
C LEU A 232 -8.49 6.32 33.61
N ARG A 233 -9.39 5.71 34.40
CA ARG A 233 -9.65 4.27 34.45
C ARG A 233 -10.74 3.82 33.48
N ASP A 234 -11.79 4.62 33.28
CA ASP A 234 -12.88 4.33 32.33
C ASP A 234 -12.42 4.37 30.86
N GLY A 235 -11.28 5.01 30.58
CA GLY A 235 -10.62 4.98 29.26
C GLY A 235 -9.79 3.71 28.99
N ALA A 236 -9.66 2.79 29.95
CA ALA A 236 -8.95 1.53 29.79
C ALA A 236 -9.97 0.39 29.61
N PRO A 237 -9.83 -0.47 28.58
CA PRO A 237 -10.66 -1.66 28.48
C PRO A 237 -10.38 -2.56 29.70
N GLU A 238 -11.45 -2.91 30.40
CA GLU A 238 -11.41 -3.71 31.63
C GLU A 238 -10.52 -4.95 31.45
N SER A 239 -9.43 -5.00 32.20
CA SER A 239 -8.67 -6.24 32.40
C SER A 239 -9.36 -7.04 33.49
N PRO A 240 -9.85 -8.27 33.21
CA PRO A 240 -10.49 -9.10 34.22
C PRO A 240 -9.42 -9.81 35.04
N GLN A 241 -8.98 -9.23 36.16
CA GLN A 241 -8.38 -10.00 37.26
C GLN A 241 -8.22 -9.21 38.57
N ALA A 242 -8.54 -9.91 39.65
CA ALA A 242 -8.42 -9.58 41.08
C ALA A 242 -9.48 -8.64 41.69
N VAL A 243 -10.75 -9.05 41.62
CA VAL A 243 -11.64 -8.89 42.78
C VAL A 243 -11.24 -9.96 43.79
N GLN A 244 -10.40 -9.59 44.76
CA GLN A 244 -10.35 -10.29 46.04
C GLN A 244 -11.14 -9.46 47.05
N ALA A 245 -12.15 -10.15 47.59
CA ALA A 245 -13.07 -9.75 48.63
C ALA A 245 -12.49 -8.81 49.69
N SER A 246 -13.15 -7.66 49.84
CA SER A 246 -13.52 -7.14 51.15
C SER A 246 -14.90 -6.49 51.00
N ASP A 247 -15.71 -6.74 52.01
CA ASP A 247 -17.16 -6.65 52.01
C ASP A 247 -17.71 -5.22 52.07
N GLU A 248 -19.01 -5.16 51.79
CA GLU A 248 -19.98 -4.12 52.14
C GLU A 248 -20.19 -2.95 51.16
N ASP A 249 -21.24 -3.17 50.35
CA ASP A 249 -22.24 -2.17 49.93
C ASP A 249 -21.78 -1.05 48.99
N SER A 250 -21.69 -1.35 47.68
CA SER A 250 -21.98 -0.41 46.57
C SER A 250 -21.95 -1.12 45.22
N GLY A 251 -22.87 -2.07 45.02
CA GLY A 251 -23.20 -2.56 43.70
C GLY A 251 -24.33 -1.74 43.08
N ALA A 252 -24.05 -0.85 42.14
CA ALA A 252 -24.96 -0.58 41.03
C ALA A 252 -24.26 0.18 39.88
N PRO A 253 -24.29 -0.34 38.64
CA PRO A 253 -23.77 0.33 37.46
C PRO A 253 -24.60 1.58 37.14
N SER A 254 -23.96 2.62 36.60
CA SER A 254 -24.53 3.83 35.99
C SER A 254 -26.04 4.06 36.20
N ARG A 255 -26.42 4.81 37.25
CA ARG A 255 -27.81 5.24 37.44
C ARG A 255 -28.15 6.36 36.45
N GLY A 256 -28.87 6.01 35.39
CA GLY A 256 -29.43 6.95 34.41
C GLY A 256 -30.82 7.48 34.81
N VAL A 257 -31.62 7.92 33.83
CA VAL A 257 -32.99 8.44 34.01
C VAL A 257 -33.89 7.44 34.77
N ALA A 258 -33.66 6.13 34.61
CA ALA A 258 -34.37 5.09 35.36
C ALA A 258 -34.18 5.18 36.89
N GLY A 259 -33.07 5.76 37.35
CA GLY A 259 -32.76 5.95 38.78
C GLY A 259 -33.47 7.14 39.43
N ILE A 260 -34.10 8.03 38.66
CA ILE A 260 -34.74 9.25 39.18
C ILE A 260 -35.91 8.94 40.12
N GLU A 261 -36.65 7.86 39.85
CA GLU A 261 -37.74 7.43 40.74
C GLU A 261 -37.22 7.04 42.13
N GLY A 262 -36.05 6.39 42.17
CA GLY A 262 -35.39 6.03 43.43
C GLY A 262 -34.91 7.24 44.22
N LEU A 263 -34.45 8.29 43.55
CA LEU A 263 -34.10 9.57 44.19
C LEU A 263 -35.34 10.23 44.83
N ALA A 264 -36.43 10.32 44.08
CA ALA A 264 -37.67 10.90 44.58
C ALA A 264 -38.21 10.11 45.78
N GLU A 265 -38.19 8.77 45.73
CA GLU A 265 -38.64 7.92 46.82
C GLU A 265 -37.75 8.02 48.07
N ALA A 266 -36.43 8.16 47.90
CA ALA A 266 -35.52 8.43 49.02
C ALA A 266 -35.84 9.76 49.72
N SER A 267 -36.09 10.83 48.94
CA SER A 267 -36.48 12.12 49.51
C SER A 267 -37.88 12.12 50.14
N ARG A 268 -38.85 11.40 49.58
CA ARG A 268 -40.17 11.20 50.21
C ARG A 268 -40.05 10.52 51.57
N ARG A 269 -39.23 9.47 51.68
CA ARG A 269 -38.96 8.80 52.96
C ARG A 269 -38.25 9.70 53.98
N ALA A 270 -37.49 10.70 53.50
CA ALA A 270 -36.88 11.72 54.34
C ALA A 270 -37.84 12.85 54.74
N GLY A 271 -39.12 12.78 54.35
CA GLY A 271 -40.16 13.73 54.73
C GLY A 271 -40.40 14.89 53.74
N ALA A 272 -39.73 14.91 52.59
CA ALA A 272 -39.93 15.95 51.57
C ALA A 272 -41.15 15.64 50.68
N ALA A 273 -41.94 16.67 50.34
CA ALA A 273 -43.03 16.56 49.39
C ALA A 273 -42.49 16.60 47.94
N VAL A 274 -42.32 15.44 47.30
CA VAL A 274 -41.77 15.32 45.93
C VAL A 274 -42.78 14.72 44.96
N ASP A 275 -43.13 15.47 43.91
CA ASP A 275 -43.99 15.06 42.80
C ASP A 275 -43.17 14.82 41.52
N VAL A 276 -43.35 13.66 40.86
CA VAL A 276 -42.63 13.31 39.62
C VAL A 276 -43.63 13.20 38.47
N ARG A 277 -43.48 14.07 37.47
CA ARG A 277 -44.35 14.14 36.29
C ARG A 277 -43.60 13.71 35.05
N ARG A 278 -44.18 12.77 34.29
CA ARG A 278 -43.66 12.31 32.99
C ARG A 278 -44.67 12.64 31.89
N SER A 279 -44.19 13.20 30.78
CA SER A 279 -45.03 13.45 29.60
C SER A 279 -44.27 13.15 28.31
N GLY A 280 -45.01 12.71 27.28
CA GLY A 280 -44.41 12.26 26.01
C GLY A 280 -44.08 10.76 26.00
N GLY A 281 -43.63 10.26 24.84
CA GLY A 281 -43.22 8.86 24.68
C GLY A 281 -41.76 8.68 25.10
N VAL A 282 -41.49 7.73 26.01
CA VAL A 282 -40.13 7.44 26.48
C VAL A 282 -39.23 7.04 25.32
N ARG A 283 -38.06 7.68 25.23
CA ARG A 283 -37.05 7.45 24.20
C ARG A 283 -35.68 7.19 24.85
N PRO A 284 -34.84 6.31 24.24
CA PRO A 284 -33.51 6.04 24.77
C PRO A 284 -32.60 7.27 24.59
N LEU A 285 -31.77 7.53 25.60
CA LEU A 285 -30.71 8.53 25.57
C LEU A 285 -29.35 7.84 25.39
N ALA A 286 -28.39 8.54 24.77
CA ALA A 286 -26.99 8.13 24.85
C ALA A 286 -26.53 8.06 26.32
N PRO A 287 -25.63 7.13 26.72
CA PRO A 287 -25.25 6.93 28.12
C PRO A 287 -24.77 8.19 28.84
N THR A 288 -24.05 9.07 28.14
CA THR A 288 -23.57 10.35 28.67
C THR A 288 -24.70 11.34 28.93
N ALA A 289 -25.71 11.40 28.04
CA ALA A 289 -26.89 12.24 28.20
C ALA A 289 -27.85 11.69 29.27
N ASP A 290 -27.98 10.36 29.36
CA ASP A 290 -28.74 9.66 30.39
C ASP A 290 -28.19 9.94 31.80
N HIS A 291 -26.86 9.90 31.94
CA HIS A 291 -26.19 10.27 33.18
C HIS A 291 -26.30 11.78 33.50
N ALA A 292 -26.18 12.64 32.48
CA ALA A 292 -26.37 14.10 32.67
C ALA A 292 -27.77 14.44 33.19
N ALA A 293 -28.81 13.75 32.70
CA ALA A 293 -30.19 13.91 33.18
C ALA A 293 -30.33 13.53 34.66
N TYR A 294 -29.79 12.38 35.05
CA TYR A 294 -29.80 11.94 36.45
C TYR A 294 -29.09 12.94 37.38
N ARG A 295 -27.92 13.43 36.98
CA ARG A 295 -27.14 14.41 37.75
C ARG A 295 -27.86 15.75 37.89
N LEU A 296 -28.55 16.21 36.86
CA LEU A 296 -29.35 17.43 36.92
C LEU A 296 -30.46 17.30 37.97
N VAL A 297 -31.16 16.17 38.00
CA VAL A 297 -32.20 15.93 39.03
C VAL A 297 -31.59 15.84 40.42
N GLN A 298 -30.49 15.11 40.58
CA GLN A 298 -29.81 14.94 41.86
C GLN A 298 -29.35 16.29 42.44
N GLU A 299 -28.70 17.12 41.64
CA GLU A 299 -28.24 18.44 42.04
C GLU A 299 -29.43 19.37 42.33
N GLY A 300 -30.47 19.35 41.48
CA GLY A 300 -31.69 20.14 41.67
C GLY A 300 -32.39 19.81 42.98
N MET A 301 -32.53 18.52 43.30
CA MET A 301 -33.07 18.07 44.58
C MET A 301 -32.17 18.48 45.75
N THR A 302 -30.86 18.33 45.63
CA THR A 302 -29.91 18.72 46.69
C THR A 302 -30.00 20.22 46.98
N ASN A 303 -30.08 21.05 45.93
CA ASN A 303 -30.28 22.49 46.06
C ASN A 303 -31.61 22.85 46.72
N ALA A 304 -32.71 22.17 46.37
CA ALA A 304 -33.99 22.38 47.01
C ALA A 304 -33.94 22.07 48.52
N HIS A 305 -33.32 20.94 48.93
CA HIS A 305 -33.18 20.60 50.35
C HIS A 305 -32.28 21.59 51.11
N LYS A 306 -31.25 22.11 50.46
CA LYS A 306 -30.30 23.06 51.06
C LYS A 306 -30.87 24.47 51.19
N HIS A 307 -31.64 24.92 50.20
CA HIS A 307 -32.03 26.33 50.07
C HIS A 307 -33.51 26.60 50.35
N ALA A 308 -34.37 25.58 50.33
CA ALA A 308 -35.80 25.70 50.64
C ALA A 308 -36.29 24.46 51.40
N PRO A 309 -35.78 24.20 52.63
CA PRO A 309 -36.24 23.08 53.43
C PRO A 309 -37.75 23.17 53.66
N GLY A 310 -38.45 22.04 53.51
CA GLY A 310 -39.92 21.97 53.65
C GLY A 310 -40.71 22.32 52.38
N ALA A 311 -40.11 23.00 51.39
CA ALA A 311 -40.81 23.35 50.16
C ALA A 311 -41.13 22.12 49.30
N ALA A 312 -42.30 22.12 48.66
CA ALA A 312 -42.68 21.08 47.70
C ALA A 312 -41.77 21.12 46.47
N ILE A 313 -41.28 19.96 46.05
CA ILE A 313 -40.38 19.76 44.90
C ILE A 313 -41.16 19.09 43.78
N THR A 314 -41.11 19.64 42.57
CA THR A 314 -41.66 19.04 41.35
C THR A 314 -40.54 18.68 40.39
N ILE A 315 -40.53 17.42 39.94
CA ILE A 315 -39.60 16.90 38.93
C ILE A 315 -40.40 16.63 37.66
N GLY A 316 -40.10 17.35 36.57
CA GLY A 316 -40.71 17.17 35.25
C GLY A 316 -39.76 16.49 34.28
N LEU A 317 -40.18 15.39 33.67
CA LEU A 317 -39.49 14.72 32.57
C LEU A 317 -40.37 14.76 31.32
N ARG A 318 -40.05 15.65 30.38
CA ARG A 318 -40.79 15.80 29.12
C ARG A 318 -39.98 15.27 27.95
N TYR A 319 -40.48 14.21 27.33
CA TYR A 319 -39.88 13.58 26.15
C TYR A 319 -40.41 14.27 24.89
N GLU A 320 -39.69 15.29 24.42
CA GLU A 320 -39.96 16.00 23.17
C GLU A 320 -39.45 15.19 21.96
N PRO A 321 -39.78 15.54 20.71
CA PRO A 321 -39.32 14.79 19.54
C PRO A 321 -37.79 14.67 19.43
N ASP A 322 -37.05 15.73 19.78
CA ASP A 322 -35.60 15.83 19.53
C ASP A 322 -34.75 15.82 20.81
N SER A 323 -35.37 15.93 21.99
CA SER A 323 -34.66 16.01 23.27
C SER A 323 -35.50 15.60 24.47
N LEU A 324 -34.84 15.23 25.56
CA LEU A 324 -35.43 15.15 26.88
C LEU A 324 -35.29 16.50 27.58
N VAL A 325 -36.41 17.08 28.01
CA VAL A 325 -36.42 18.24 28.89
C VAL A 325 -36.61 17.78 30.34
N VAL A 326 -35.62 18.04 31.17
CA VAL A 326 -35.60 17.74 32.60
C VAL A 326 -35.80 19.03 33.37
N GLU A 327 -36.69 19.03 34.35
CA GLU A 327 -36.99 20.21 35.15
C GLU A 327 -37.14 19.82 36.62
N VAL A 328 -36.48 20.56 37.50
CA VAL A 328 -36.67 20.47 38.95
C VAL A 328 -37.02 21.87 39.46
N ALA A 329 -38.17 21.98 40.11
CA ALA A 329 -38.64 23.23 40.69
C ALA A 329 -39.05 23.02 42.14
N ASN A 330 -38.77 23.99 43.01
CA ASN A 330 -39.26 24.01 44.38
C ASN A 330 -40.07 25.28 44.66
N GLY A 331 -41.03 25.19 45.59
CA GLY A 331 -41.77 26.34 46.12
C GLY A 331 -40.90 27.31 46.94
N PRO A 332 -41.47 28.44 47.41
CA PRO A 332 -40.75 29.39 48.26
C PRO A 332 -40.32 28.75 49.59
N ALA A 333 -39.21 29.21 50.16
CA ALA A 333 -38.78 28.77 51.48
C ALA A 333 -39.74 29.26 52.57
N GLU A 334 -40.17 28.38 53.47
CA GLU A 334 -41.11 28.72 54.55
C GLU A 334 -40.47 29.62 55.63
N GLU A 335 -39.14 29.58 55.77
CA GLU A 335 -38.35 30.48 56.62
C GLU A 335 -37.21 31.12 55.83
N PRO A 336 -36.91 32.43 56.02
CA PRO A 336 -35.76 33.06 55.39
C PRO A 336 -34.47 32.47 55.98
N VAL A 337 -33.76 31.68 55.17
CA VAL A 337 -32.46 31.10 55.53
C VAL A 337 -31.47 32.26 55.75
N SER A 338 -31.28 32.61 57.02
CA SER A 338 -30.41 33.72 57.43
C SER A 338 -28.96 33.24 57.45
N GLY A 339 -28.18 33.68 56.46
CA GLY A 339 -26.75 33.43 56.39
C GLY A 339 -26.32 33.10 54.96
N SER A 340 -25.32 33.83 54.47
CA SER A 340 -24.63 33.50 53.21
C SER A 340 -23.95 32.13 53.38
N VAL A 341 -24.70 31.06 53.14
CA VAL A 341 -24.09 29.76 52.86
C VAL A 341 -23.26 30.00 51.61
N ALA A 342 -21.94 30.08 51.77
CA ALA A 342 -20.99 30.24 50.68
C ALA A 342 -21.03 28.98 49.80
N SER A 343 -22.10 28.85 49.03
CA SER A 343 -22.28 27.80 48.05
C SER A 343 -21.59 28.30 46.80
N GLY A 344 -20.29 27.98 46.67
CA GLY A 344 -19.57 28.22 45.42
C GLY A 344 -20.39 27.65 44.27
N GLY A 345 -20.74 28.47 43.28
CA GLY A 345 -21.58 28.10 42.13
C GLY A 345 -21.03 26.98 41.23
N GLN A 346 -20.05 26.22 41.71
CA GLN A 346 -19.38 25.11 41.03
C GLN A 346 -20.35 23.98 40.66
N GLY A 347 -21.40 23.73 41.46
CA GLY A 347 -22.42 22.72 41.15
C GLY A 347 -23.18 23.03 39.87
N LEU A 348 -23.60 24.30 39.71
CA LEU A 348 -24.31 24.78 38.51
C LEU A 348 -23.38 24.90 37.30
N THR A 349 -22.16 25.44 37.47
CA THR A 349 -21.16 25.48 36.40
C THR A 349 -20.82 24.09 35.88
N GLY A 350 -20.66 23.10 36.77
CA GLY A 350 -20.41 21.72 36.37
C GLY A 350 -21.59 21.08 35.63
N LEU A 351 -22.83 21.45 35.96
CA LEU A 351 -24.01 20.99 35.20
C LEU A 351 -24.06 21.60 33.80
N GLU A 352 -23.76 22.89 33.67
CA GLU A 352 -23.71 23.58 32.38
C GLU A 352 -22.63 22.96 31.46
N GLU A 353 -21.44 22.69 31.99
CA GLU A 353 -20.35 22.07 31.23
C GLU A 353 -20.71 20.65 30.77
N ARG A 354 -21.25 19.81 31.67
CA ARG A 354 -21.69 18.45 31.32
C ARG A 354 -22.81 18.44 30.29
N ALA A 355 -23.79 19.34 30.40
CA ALA A 355 -24.84 19.48 29.40
C ALA A 355 -24.25 19.91 28.04
N ARG A 356 -23.33 20.87 28.03
CA ARG A 356 -22.65 21.32 26.82
C ARG A 356 -21.89 20.18 26.13
N LEU A 357 -21.22 19.30 26.88
CA LEU A 357 -20.48 18.16 26.35
C LEU A 357 -21.36 17.16 25.59
N VAL A 358 -22.64 17.06 25.96
CA VAL A 358 -23.61 16.19 25.27
C VAL A 358 -24.45 16.93 24.22
N GLY A 359 -24.14 18.21 23.94
CA GLY A 359 -24.92 19.05 23.02
C GLY A 359 -26.24 19.57 23.60
N GLY A 360 -26.40 19.48 24.92
CA GLY A 360 -27.53 20.02 25.67
C GLY A 360 -27.25 21.39 26.29
N MET A 361 -28.24 21.91 27.01
CA MET A 361 -28.16 23.19 27.71
C MET A 361 -28.88 23.12 29.05
N VAL A 362 -28.45 23.94 30.01
CA VAL A 362 -29.04 24.05 31.35
C VAL A 362 -29.34 25.52 31.65
N HIS A 363 -30.42 25.75 32.39
CA HIS A 363 -30.83 27.04 32.87
C HIS A 363 -31.28 26.93 34.34
N ALA A 364 -30.81 27.85 35.18
CA ALA A 364 -31.16 27.91 36.59
C ALA A 364 -31.59 29.34 36.96
N GLY A 365 -32.67 29.50 37.71
CA GLY A 365 -33.15 30.81 38.14
C GLY A 365 -34.34 30.78 39.09
N PRO A 366 -34.64 31.92 39.75
CA PRO A 366 -35.82 32.06 40.59
C PRO A 366 -37.11 32.00 39.77
N THR A 367 -38.20 31.51 40.36
CA THR A 367 -39.54 31.53 39.76
C THR A 367 -40.34 32.74 40.23
N ALA A 368 -41.34 33.15 39.46
CA ALA A 368 -42.21 34.27 39.80
C ALA A 368 -42.96 34.07 41.13
N ASP A 369 -43.20 32.81 41.50
CA ASP A 369 -43.89 32.41 42.73
C ASP A 369 -42.95 32.35 43.96
N GLY A 370 -41.72 32.85 43.83
CA GLY A 370 -40.73 32.93 44.92
C GLY A 370 -39.92 31.65 45.15
N GLY A 371 -40.03 30.68 44.24
CA GLY A 371 -39.28 29.42 44.25
C GLY A 371 -38.00 29.47 43.41
N PHE A 372 -37.42 28.30 43.14
CA PHE A 372 -36.25 28.15 42.27
C PHE A 372 -36.49 27.03 41.25
N ARG A 373 -35.96 27.21 40.04
CA ARG A 373 -36.11 26.26 38.93
C ARG A 373 -34.76 25.97 38.29
N LEU A 374 -34.46 24.69 38.14
CA LEU A 374 -33.35 24.16 37.36
C LEU A 374 -33.92 23.34 36.20
N ALA A 375 -33.63 23.74 34.97
CA ALA A 375 -34.11 23.07 33.77
C ALA A 375 -32.95 22.72 32.84
N GLY A 376 -33.01 21.57 32.17
CA GLY A 376 -32.05 21.16 31.17
C GLY A 376 -32.71 20.52 29.96
N VAL A 377 -32.12 20.74 28.79
CA VAL A 377 -32.52 20.15 27.51
C VAL A 377 -31.38 19.27 27.02
N LEU A 378 -31.65 17.98 26.86
CA LEU A 378 -30.65 16.96 26.54
C LEU A 378 -31.04 16.23 25.25
N PRO A 379 -30.25 16.32 24.17
CA PRO A 379 -30.59 15.65 22.91
C PRO A 379 -30.47 14.13 23.05
N TYR A 380 -31.24 13.38 22.26
CA TYR A 380 -31.17 11.90 22.27
C TYR A 380 -29.87 11.37 21.67
N THR A 381 -29.29 12.11 20.71
CA THR A 381 -28.03 11.79 20.03
C THR A 381 -26.95 12.81 20.40
N SER A 382 -25.76 12.35 20.79
CA SER A 382 -24.61 13.26 20.94
C SER A 382 -24.19 13.81 19.56
N PRO A 383 -23.59 15.01 19.48
CA PRO A 383 -23.21 15.65 18.21
C PRO A 383 -22.25 14.85 17.29
N GLY A 384 -21.79 13.67 17.71
CA GLY A 384 -20.92 12.78 16.92
C GLY A 384 -21.64 11.70 16.09
N ASP A 385 -22.91 11.40 16.37
CA ASP A 385 -23.57 10.20 15.83
C ASP A 385 -24.61 10.47 14.71
N GLY A 386 -24.75 11.72 14.24
CA GLY A 386 -25.89 12.05 13.36
C GLY A 386 -25.80 13.25 12.42
N PHE A 387 -24.64 13.91 12.25
CA PHE A 387 -24.50 14.90 11.18
C PHE A 387 -23.87 14.27 9.93
N PRO A 388 -24.56 14.26 8.76
CA PRO A 388 -23.87 13.98 7.51
C PRO A 388 -22.75 15.02 7.33
N SER A 389 -21.54 14.55 7.05
CA SER A 389 -20.40 15.41 6.77
C SER A 389 -20.78 16.47 5.74
N PRO A 390 -20.48 17.76 5.95
CA PRO A 390 -20.74 18.77 4.94
C PRO A 390 -19.94 18.44 3.67
N PRO A 391 -20.45 18.76 2.47
CA PRO A 391 -19.74 18.51 1.23
C PRO A 391 -18.37 19.23 1.24
N PRO A 392 -17.35 18.67 0.57
CA PRO A 392 -16.02 19.26 0.55
C PRO A 392 -16.09 20.58 -0.22
N GLY A 393 -16.15 21.71 0.49
CA GLY A 393 -16.29 23.02 -0.13
C GLY A 393 -16.23 24.22 0.80
N ASP A 394 -16.73 24.15 2.02
CA ASP A 394 -16.73 25.30 2.93
C ASP A 394 -15.74 25.16 4.09
N VAL A 395 -14.68 25.95 4.00
CA VAL A 395 -13.72 26.18 5.07
C VAL A 395 -14.42 26.99 6.15
N MET A 396 -14.95 26.33 7.18
CA MET A 396 -15.16 27.00 8.46
C MET A 396 -13.79 27.33 9.06
N ALA A 397 -13.49 28.62 9.11
CA ALA A 397 -12.29 29.17 9.69
C ALA A 397 -12.17 28.78 11.17
N THR A 398 -11.27 27.86 11.47
CA THR A 398 -10.77 27.64 12.83
C THR A 398 -9.88 28.83 13.17
N PHE A 399 -10.32 29.69 14.08
CA PHE A 399 -9.49 30.71 14.70
C PHE A 399 -8.39 30.05 15.55
N VAL A 400 -7.24 29.77 14.94
CA VAL A 400 -5.96 29.56 15.65
C VAL A 400 -4.86 30.22 14.83
N ALA A 401 -4.21 31.23 15.41
CA ALA A 401 -3.13 31.99 14.78
C ALA A 401 -1.87 31.11 14.53
N PRO A 402 -1.08 31.38 13.47
CA PRO A 402 -0.08 30.46 12.95
C PRO A 402 1.29 30.52 13.65
N THR A 403 1.36 30.68 14.97
CA THR A 403 2.65 30.86 15.68
C THR A 403 3.04 29.75 16.66
N ASN A 404 2.30 28.65 16.78
CA ASN A 404 2.67 27.54 17.67
C ASN A 404 2.79 26.19 16.95
N ASP A 405 3.66 26.11 15.94
CA ASP A 405 4.13 24.83 15.43
C ASP A 405 5.22 24.26 16.37
N PHE A 406 4.83 23.33 17.24
CA PHE A 406 5.69 22.63 18.20
C PHE A 406 6.76 21.73 17.52
N ARG A 407 6.84 21.70 16.19
CA ARG A 407 7.82 20.90 15.44
C ARG A 407 9.19 21.58 15.30
N ALA A 408 9.34 22.84 15.72
CA ALA A 408 10.58 23.62 15.58
C ALA A 408 11.48 23.68 16.83
N GLN A 409 11.16 23.00 17.94
CA GLN A 409 11.99 22.97 19.16
C GLN A 409 12.81 21.67 19.33
N ARG A 410 13.40 21.14 18.26
CA ARG A 410 14.57 20.25 18.40
C ARG A 410 15.84 21.07 18.29
N ALA A 411 16.16 21.74 19.40
CA ALA A 411 17.50 22.23 19.63
C ALA A 411 18.45 21.04 19.81
N THR A 412 19.56 21.12 19.10
CA THR A 412 20.79 20.34 19.26
C THR A 412 21.22 20.29 20.74
N GLY A 413 21.13 19.11 21.35
CA GLY A 413 21.67 18.80 22.68
C GLY A 413 22.66 17.64 22.58
N SER A 414 23.82 17.80 23.21
CA SER A 414 25.01 16.96 23.09
C SER A 414 24.79 15.51 23.51
N ALA A 415 25.55 14.62 22.86
CA ALA A 415 25.82 13.26 23.32
C ALA A 415 26.35 13.28 24.76
N GLY A 416 25.68 12.52 25.64
CA GLY A 416 26.09 12.31 27.02
C GLY A 416 25.22 11.23 27.67
N GLU A 417 25.81 10.04 27.78
CA GLU A 417 25.58 9.03 28.82
C GLU A 417 24.13 8.81 29.33
N SER A 418 23.39 7.93 28.66
CA SER A 418 22.41 7.06 29.34
C SER A 418 22.19 5.80 28.52
N ASP A 419 22.74 4.70 29.04
CA ASP A 419 22.65 3.34 28.52
C ASP A 419 21.18 2.87 28.48
N PRO A 420 20.64 2.41 27.33
CA PRO A 420 19.48 1.54 27.33
C PRO A 420 19.97 0.08 27.42
N VAL A 421 19.92 -0.50 28.62
CA VAL A 421 20.00 -1.95 28.81
C VAL A 421 18.85 -2.60 28.04
N THR A 422 19.14 -2.98 26.81
CA THR A 422 18.25 -3.80 25.99
C THR A 422 18.72 -5.23 26.18
N ASP A 423 18.02 -5.99 27.01
CA ASP A 423 18.30 -7.41 27.22
C ASP A 423 17.99 -8.19 25.93
N TRP A 424 19.05 -8.59 25.21
CA TRP A 424 18.98 -9.31 23.93
C TRP A 424 18.73 -10.81 24.07
N ASN A 425 18.36 -11.31 25.25
CA ASN A 425 18.19 -12.76 25.48
C ASN A 425 16.82 -13.34 25.06
N GLY A 426 15.93 -12.52 24.51
CA GLY A 426 14.53 -12.90 24.20
C GLY A 426 14.16 -13.01 22.71
N PHE A 427 15.10 -13.17 21.77
CA PHE A 427 14.73 -13.36 20.36
C PHE A 427 14.00 -14.71 20.18
N PRO A 428 12.72 -14.74 19.76
CA PRO A 428 11.98 -15.99 19.64
C PRO A 428 12.62 -16.85 18.55
N LYS A 429 12.86 -18.14 18.86
CA LYS A 429 13.33 -19.17 17.91
C LYS A 429 12.49 -19.24 16.61
N GLU A 430 11.29 -18.68 16.60
CA GLU A 430 10.42 -18.43 15.44
C GLU A 430 11.06 -17.54 14.36
N LEU A 431 11.77 -16.46 14.75
CA LEU A 431 12.43 -15.57 13.79
C LEU A 431 13.67 -16.23 13.16
N ALA A 432 14.41 -17.02 13.95
CA ALA A 432 15.52 -17.83 13.43
C ALA A 432 15.03 -18.94 12.47
N ARG A 433 13.82 -19.47 12.70
CA ARG A 433 13.19 -20.50 11.85
C ARG A 433 12.59 -19.90 10.56
N THR A 434 12.15 -18.64 10.58
CA THR A 434 11.76 -17.91 9.36
C THR A 434 12.99 -17.44 8.56
N MET A 435 14.07 -17.03 9.23
CA MET A 435 15.35 -16.72 8.59
C MET A 435 16.07 -17.95 8.02
N SER A 436 15.89 -19.14 8.59
CA SER A 436 16.44 -20.38 8.00
C SER A 436 15.70 -20.79 6.71
N ARG A 437 14.45 -20.37 6.53
CA ARG A 437 13.76 -20.39 5.22
C ARG A 437 14.40 -19.43 4.21
N THR A 438 15.02 -18.34 4.69
CA THR A 438 15.81 -17.39 3.89
C THR A 438 17.18 -17.94 3.45
N LYS A 439 17.64 -19.08 3.98
CA LYS A 439 18.81 -19.80 3.42
C LYS A 439 18.53 -20.30 1.98
N ARG A 440 17.25 -20.48 1.60
CA ARG A 440 16.79 -20.66 0.21
C ARG A 440 16.78 -19.36 -0.60
N GLY A 441 16.70 -18.20 0.05
CA GLY A 441 16.73 -16.86 -0.56
C GLY A 441 18.10 -16.44 -1.09
N ASN A 442 19.19 -16.84 -0.42
CA ASN A 442 20.55 -16.62 -0.96
C ASN A 442 20.78 -17.36 -2.28
N GLY A 443 20.16 -18.54 -2.47
CA GLY A 443 20.16 -19.26 -3.75
C GLY A 443 19.41 -18.52 -4.86
N ILE A 444 18.39 -17.73 -4.52
CA ILE A 444 17.62 -16.93 -5.49
C ILE A 444 18.40 -15.68 -5.90
N ALA A 445 19.04 -14.98 -4.96
CA ALA A 445 19.87 -13.82 -5.28
C ALA A 445 21.10 -14.19 -6.13
N ILE A 446 21.78 -15.30 -5.79
CA ILE A 446 22.87 -15.86 -6.59
C ILE A 446 22.35 -16.31 -7.97
N GLY A 447 21.18 -16.97 -8.02
CA GLY A 447 20.54 -17.39 -9.26
C GLY A 447 20.18 -16.23 -10.20
N CYS A 448 19.68 -15.11 -9.66
CA CYS A 448 19.41 -13.89 -10.43
C CYS A 448 20.68 -13.23 -10.96
N GLY A 449 21.75 -13.19 -10.16
CA GLY A 449 23.05 -12.66 -10.59
C GLY A 449 23.66 -13.48 -11.73
N VAL A 450 23.63 -14.81 -11.62
CA VAL A 450 24.09 -15.73 -12.68
C VAL A 450 23.24 -15.58 -13.93
N ALA A 451 21.91 -15.51 -13.81
CA ALA A 451 21.02 -15.33 -14.95
C ALA A 451 21.28 -13.99 -15.67
N ALA A 452 21.50 -12.90 -14.94
CA ALA A 452 21.84 -11.60 -15.53
C ALA A 452 23.18 -11.64 -16.27
N LEU A 453 24.20 -12.28 -15.69
CA LEU A 453 25.50 -12.45 -16.34
C LEU A 453 25.37 -13.26 -17.65
N VAL A 454 24.61 -14.35 -17.63
CA VAL A 454 24.35 -15.18 -18.82
C VAL A 454 23.64 -14.35 -19.90
N VAL A 455 22.64 -13.54 -19.54
CA VAL A 455 21.96 -12.65 -20.48
C VAL A 455 22.95 -11.65 -21.12
N VAL A 456 23.79 -11.01 -20.31
CA VAL A 456 24.79 -10.05 -20.81
C VAL A 456 25.78 -10.74 -21.77
N LEU A 457 26.31 -11.90 -21.40
CA LEU A 457 27.24 -12.66 -22.24
C LEU A 457 26.60 -13.08 -23.57
N LEU A 458 25.34 -13.54 -23.55
CA LEU A 458 24.61 -13.92 -24.75
C LEU A 458 24.36 -12.72 -25.69
N VAL A 459 23.99 -11.57 -25.14
CA VAL A 459 23.81 -10.33 -25.93
C VAL A 459 25.14 -9.90 -26.54
N ILE A 460 26.24 -9.90 -25.77
CA ILE A 460 27.57 -9.57 -26.27
C ILE A 460 27.97 -10.53 -27.39
N ALA A 461 27.80 -11.84 -27.20
CA ALA A 461 28.12 -12.84 -28.22
C ALA A 461 27.32 -12.61 -29.51
N THR A 462 26.04 -12.23 -29.39
CA THR A 462 25.18 -11.94 -30.56
C THR A 462 25.66 -10.68 -31.28
N VAL A 463 25.98 -9.62 -30.56
CA VAL A 463 26.50 -8.38 -31.17
C VAL A 463 27.85 -8.63 -31.85
N VAL A 464 28.76 -9.35 -31.19
CA VAL A 464 30.08 -9.70 -31.76
C VAL A 464 29.93 -10.60 -32.99
N GLY A 465 29.05 -11.61 -32.94
CA GLY A 465 28.74 -12.46 -34.08
C GLY A 465 28.14 -11.68 -35.26
N GLY A 466 27.29 -10.69 -34.99
CA GLY A 466 26.70 -9.83 -36.01
C GLY A 466 27.74 -8.92 -36.67
N ILE A 467 28.66 -8.37 -35.87
CA ILE A 467 29.81 -7.59 -36.39
C ILE A 467 30.72 -8.48 -37.25
N PHE A 468 30.95 -9.73 -36.84
CA PHE A 468 31.72 -10.70 -37.61
C PHE A 468 31.05 -11.00 -38.96
N LEU A 469 29.74 -11.28 -38.98
CA LEU A 469 29.00 -11.49 -40.23
C LEU A 469 29.00 -10.26 -41.13
N MET A 470 28.85 -9.06 -40.56
CA MET A 470 28.89 -7.82 -41.35
C MET A 470 30.25 -7.64 -42.04
N ARG A 471 31.36 -7.86 -41.32
CA ARG A 471 32.71 -7.80 -41.90
C ARG A 471 32.94 -8.84 -42.98
N GLU A 472 32.35 -10.02 -42.80
CA GLU A 472 32.42 -11.07 -43.79
C GLU A 472 31.67 -10.69 -45.07
N ALA A 473 30.45 -10.15 -44.93
CA ALA A 473 29.65 -9.65 -46.04
C ALA A 473 30.39 -8.54 -46.79
N ASP A 474 30.99 -7.58 -46.08
CA ASP A 474 31.82 -6.50 -46.67
C ASP A 474 33.04 -7.05 -47.45
N SER A 475 33.54 -8.24 -47.09
CA SER A 475 34.67 -8.89 -47.75
C SER A 475 34.26 -9.77 -48.94
N ALA A 476 32.96 -10.07 -49.06
CA ALA A 476 32.40 -10.94 -50.11
C ALA A 476 31.65 -10.16 -51.20
N MET A 477 31.13 -8.98 -50.87
CA MET A 477 30.25 -8.20 -51.73
C MET A 477 30.96 -7.02 -52.39
N ILE A 478 30.54 -6.67 -53.60
CA ILE A 478 31.03 -5.54 -54.37
C ILE A 478 29.87 -4.72 -54.96
N GLU A 479 29.99 -3.40 -54.94
CA GLU A 479 29.01 -2.52 -55.60
C GLU A 479 29.09 -2.62 -57.14
N PRO A 480 27.95 -2.59 -57.86
CA PRO A 480 27.97 -2.59 -59.34
C PRO A 480 28.82 -1.48 -59.95
N LYS A 481 28.91 -0.32 -59.31
CA LYS A 481 29.78 0.80 -59.76
C LYS A 481 31.27 0.45 -59.65
N GLN A 482 31.66 -0.25 -58.59
CA GLN A 482 33.03 -0.72 -58.39
C GLN A 482 33.36 -1.84 -59.40
N TYR A 483 32.38 -2.71 -59.68
CA TYR A 483 32.49 -3.65 -60.80
C TYR A 483 32.75 -2.88 -62.10
N GLU A 484 31.89 -1.94 -62.50
CA GLU A 484 32.02 -1.16 -63.75
C GLU A 484 33.36 -0.42 -63.90
N ALA A 485 33.94 0.10 -62.81
CA ALA A 485 35.21 0.82 -62.81
C ALA A 485 36.42 -0.03 -63.26
N VAL A 486 36.36 -1.35 -63.07
CA VAL A 486 37.44 -2.27 -63.44
C VAL A 486 37.38 -2.63 -64.94
N THR A 487 38.51 -2.50 -65.64
CA THR A 487 38.61 -2.72 -67.10
C THR A 487 39.57 -3.85 -67.46
N VAL A 488 39.19 -4.65 -68.48
CA VAL A 488 40.00 -5.77 -68.97
C VAL A 488 41.34 -5.25 -69.52
N GLY A 489 42.45 -5.84 -69.07
CA GLY A 489 43.82 -5.43 -69.42
C GLY A 489 44.58 -4.72 -68.30
N GLN A 490 43.92 -4.33 -67.20
CA GLN A 490 44.56 -3.79 -65.99
C GLN A 490 45.48 -4.82 -65.31
N SER A 491 46.46 -4.33 -64.56
CA SER A 491 47.35 -5.19 -63.77
C SER A 491 46.61 -5.82 -62.59
N GLU A 492 46.93 -7.07 -62.25
CA GLU A 492 46.29 -7.78 -61.14
C GLU A 492 46.40 -7.03 -59.81
N SER A 493 47.54 -6.36 -59.55
CA SER A 493 47.75 -5.58 -58.33
C SER A 493 46.82 -4.37 -58.22
N GLU A 494 46.59 -3.65 -59.33
CA GLU A 494 45.73 -2.46 -59.36
C GLU A 494 44.26 -2.83 -59.19
N VAL A 495 43.85 -3.96 -59.77
CA VAL A 495 42.49 -4.49 -59.61
C VAL A 495 42.26 -5.01 -58.19
N ARG A 496 43.23 -5.71 -57.58
CA ARG A 496 43.10 -6.19 -56.19
C ARG A 496 43.10 -5.10 -55.13
N GLU A 497 43.65 -3.92 -55.40
CA GLU A 497 43.58 -2.78 -54.48
C GLU A 497 42.18 -2.14 -54.45
N GLN A 498 41.41 -2.30 -55.53
CA GLN A 498 40.05 -1.78 -55.68
C GLN A 498 38.96 -2.78 -55.28
N LEU A 499 39.32 -4.06 -55.15
CA LEU A 499 38.38 -5.15 -54.86
C LEU A 499 38.54 -5.64 -53.42
N PRO A 500 37.45 -6.11 -52.79
CA PRO A 500 37.55 -6.88 -51.56
C PRO A 500 38.37 -8.16 -51.79
N SER A 501 38.94 -8.72 -50.71
CA SER A 501 39.81 -9.90 -50.79
C SER A 501 39.10 -11.11 -51.40
N GLY A 502 37.78 -11.23 -51.24
CA GLY A 502 36.94 -12.33 -51.73
C GLY A 502 37.15 -13.67 -51.02
N ASP A 503 38.15 -13.74 -50.12
CA ASP A 503 38.35 -14.82 -49.15
C ASP A 503 37.26 -14.77 -48.07
N SER A 504 36.04 -15.17 -48.45
CA SER A 504 34.90 -15.25 -47.56
C SER A 504 34.21 -16.60 -47.64
N PHE A 505 33.71 -17.10 -46.50
CA PHE A 505 32.87 -18.29 -46.50
C PHE A 505 31.59 -18.13 -47.34
N LEU A 506 31.10 -16.90 -47.52
CA LEU A 506 29.94 -16.60 -48.37
C LEU A 506 30.21 -16.92 -49.85
N ASN A 507 31.48 -16.86 -50.28
CA ASN A 507 31.88 -17.15 -51.66
C ASN A 507 32.28 -18.62 -51.90
N SER A 508 32.34 -19.45 -50.85
CA SER A 508 32.99 -20.77 -50.89
C SER A 508 32.22 -21.86 -51.65
N GLU A 509 30.91 -21.69 -51.89
CA GLU A 509 30.07 -22.69 -52.59
C GLU A 509 29.63 -22.28 -54.01
N MET A 510 29.98 -21.08 -54.48
CA MET A 510 29.48 -20.50 -55.74
C MET A 510 30.08 -21.09 -57.03
N GLY A 511 30.87 -22.17 -56.95
CA GLY A 511 31.42 -22.86 -58.12
C GLY A 511 30.41 -23.74 -58.88
N LYS A 512 29.21 -23.96 -58.35
CA LYS A 512 28.17 -24.79 -58.97
C LYS A 512 27.33 -23.92 -59.93
N GLY A 513 27.53 -24.08 -61.23
CA GLY A 513 26.77 -23.35 -62.27
C GLY A 513 27.55 -22.23 -62.97
N ALA A 514 28.77 -21.91 -62.52
CA ALA A 514 29.61 -20.89 -63.14
C ALA A 514 30.07 -21.30 -64.56
N PRO A 515 30.21 -20.35 -65.50
CA PRO A 515 30.77 -20.62 -66.83
C PRO A 515 32.17 -21.24 -66.75
N PRO A 516 32.63 -22.05 -67.73
CA PRO A 516 33.95 -22.68 -67.67
C PRO A 516 35.08 -21.64 -67.57
N GLU A 517 36.08 -21.94 -66.73
CA GLU A 517 37.23 -21.06 -66.50
C GLU A 517 38.20 -21.08 -67.71
N PRO A 518 38.81 -19.92 -68.05
CA PRO A 518 39.87 -19.87 -69.05
C PRO A 518 41.08 -20.73 -68.64
N LYS A 519 41.70 -21.42 -69.60
CA LYS A 519 42.84 -22.30 -69.29
C LYS A 519 44.06 -21.51 -68.80
N GLY A 520 44.49 -21.81 -67.57
CA GLY A 520 45.67 -21.22 -66.93
C GLY A 520 45.43 -19.82 -66.35
N SER A 521 44.20 -19.50 -65.95
CA SER A 521 43.87 -18.27 -65.23
C SER A 521 43.46 -18.53 -63.79
N THR A 522 43.68 -17.55 -62.91
CA THR A 522 43.18 -17.54 -61.53
C THR A 522 41.94 -16.64 -61.49
N CYS A 523 40.78 -17.15 -61.07
CA CYS A 523 39.54 -16.39 -61.02
C CYS A 523 39.15 -16.04 -59.58
N LEU A 524 38.66 -14.81 -59.39
CA LEU A 524 38.07 -14.28 -58.16
C LEU A 524 36.57 -14.08 -58.40
N THR A 525 35.74 -14.53 -57.47
CA THR A 525 34.28 -14.48 -57.55
C THR A 525 33.74 -13.69 -56.36
N LEU A 526 32.90 -12.68 -56.60
CA LEU A 526 32.33 -11.78 -55.61
C LEU A 526 30.82 -11.62 -55.83
N LEU A 527 30.05 -11.46 -54.76
CA LEU A 527 28.61 -11.19 -54.80
C LEU A 527 28.34 -9.72 -55.10
N SER A 528 27.26 -9.38 -55.80
CA SER A 528 26.81 -7.98 -55.88
C SER A 528 26.16 -7.54 -54.57
N THR A 529 26.25 -6.25 -54.27
CA THR A 529 25.40 -5.60 -53.25
C THR A 529 23.98 -5.30 -53.74
N GLU A 530 23.71 -5.38 -55.05
CA GLU A 530 22.38 -5.20 -55.64
C GLU A 530 21.76 -6.57 -56.00
N PHE A 531 20.46 -6.73 -55.76
CA PHE A 531 19.72 -7.95 -56.11
C PHE A 531 19.54 -8.08 -57.62
N GLY A 532 19.52 -9.32 -58.13
CA GLY A 532 19.44 -9.64 -59.56
C GLY A 532 18.07 -9.36 -60.18
N SER A 533 17.93 -9.72 -61.46
CA SER A 533 16.71 -9.46 -62.23
C SER A 533 15.50 -10.32 -61.83
N ASP A 534 15.74 -11.45 -61.16
CA ASP A 534 14.78 -12.31 -60.48
C ASP A 534 15.15 -12.45 -58.99
N LEU A 535 14.13 -12.62 -58.12
CA LEU A 535 14.31 -12.66 -56.65
C LEU A 535 15.15 -13.84 -56.13
N ASP A 536 15.29 -14.89 -56.92
CA ASP A 536 16.12 -16.08 -56.60
C ASP A 536 17.48 -16.06 -57.32
N ALA A 537 17.74 -15.03 -58.13
CA ALA A 537 18.96 -14.89 -58.92
C ALA A 537 19.94 -13.96 -58.20
N GLU A 538 20.99 -14.52 -57.61
CA GLU A 538 22.08 -13.74 -57.02
C GLU A 538 23.08 -13.35 -58.12
N PRO A 539 23.26 -12.05 -58.42
CA PRO A 539 24.21 -11.62 -59.43
C PRO A 539 25.62 -11.72 -58.87
N VAL A 540 26.42 -12.56 -59.53
CA VAL A 540 27.79 -12.87 -59.17
C VAL A 540 28.73 -12.26 -60.20
N PHE A 541 29.76 -11.57 -59.72
CA PHE A 541 30.81 -10.99 -60.54
C PHE A 541 32.07 -11.84 -60.47
N ARG A 542 32.63 -12.17 -61.63
CA ARG A 542 33.88 -12.93 -61.75
C ARG A 542 34.95 -12.16 -62.50
N PHE A 543 36.15 -12.17 -61.93
CA PHE A 543 37.35 -11.56 -62.47
C PHE A 543 38.42 -12.64 -62.66
N CYS A 544 38.87 -12.89 -63.89
CA CYS A 544 39.90 -13.90 -64.16
C CYS A 544 41.21 -13.24 -64.62
N PHE A 545 42.32 -13.66 -64.00
CA PHE A 545 43.66 -13.12 -64.20
C PHE A 545 44.56 -14.16 -64.87
N LYS A 546 45.38 -13.73 -65.83
CA LYS A 546 46.40 -14.56 -66.46
C LYS A 546 47.63 -13.69 -66.76
N ASP A 547 48.82 -14.21 -66.48
CA ASP A 547 50.08 -13.50 -66.65
C ASP A 547 50.10 -12.11 -65.95
N GLY A 548 49.46 -12.02 -64.77
CA GLY A 548 49.39 -10.79 -63.96
C GLY A 548 48.47 -9.69 -64.49
N LYS A 549 47.59 -10.00 -65.46
CA LYS A 549 46.60 -9.06 -66.00
C LYS A 549 45.19 -9.63 -65.98
N LEU A 550 44.20 -8.75 -65.85
CA LEU A 550 42.80 -9.11 -65.97
C LEU A 550 42.46 -9.45 -67.43
N ILE A 551 42.09 -10.71 -67.70
CA ILE A 551 41.77 -11.20 -69.04
C ILE A 551 40.28 -11.31 -69.31
N GLU A 552 39.48 -11.49 -68.26
CA GLU A 552 38.03 -11.69 -68.38
C GLU A 552 37.34 -11.11 -67.14
N LYS A 553 36.23 -10.41 -67.40
CA LYS A 553 35.30 -9.90 -66.40
C LYS A 553 33.90 -10.31 -66.86
N LYS A 554 33.17 -11.06 -66.04
CA LYS A 554 31.80 -11.53 -66.34
C LYS A 554 30.89 -11.34 -65.15
N SER A 555 29.64 -10.99 -65.44
CA SER A 555 28.51 -11.07 -64.52
C SER A 555 27.64 -12.26 -64.94
N PHE A 556 27.27 -13.10 -63.99
CA PHE A 556 26.30 -14.17 -64.20
C PHE A 556 25.45 -14.32 -62.95
N GLU A 557 24.22 -14.80 -63.12
CA GLU A 557 23.32 -15.06 -62.00
C GLU A 557 23.44 -16.53 -61.59
N THR A 558 23.51 -16.78 -60.28
CA THR A 558 23.39 -18.11 -59.69
C THR A 558 22.05 -18.23 -58.98
N GLY A 559 21.40 -19.40 -59.07
CA GLY A 559 20.12 -19.68 -58.42
C GLY A 559 20.03 -21.08 -57.87
#